data_AF-A0A1G2T1V1-F1
#
_entry.id   AF-A0A1G2T1V1-F1
#
_cell.length_a   1.000
_cell.length_b   1.000
_cell.length_c   1.000
_cell.angle_alpha   90.00
_cell.angle_beta   90.00
_cell.angle_gamma   90.00
#
_symmetry.space_group_name_H-M   'P 1'
#
loop_
_entity.id
_entity.type
_entity.pdbx_description
1 polymer ?
#
loop_
_entity_poly.entity_id
_entity_poly.type
_entity_poly.pdbx_seq_one_letter_code
_entity_poly.pdbx_strand_id
1 'polypeptide(L)'
;MTRKGAVQKKVASLLLAGVALSLTRSGKKQLRIIKDVRNEWREIDSRALKAAIKSLYSSKLISQKNNKDGTTTFELSKEGKRVALTYDIDNMKILKQLWDKKWRIVIFDIPEKLKKIREALRHHLKQLGFIELQHSVFVLPFECQNEIEYITEFYNIRRFVRYIEAHHIDNELDLKHKFNLL
;
A
#
# COMPACT_ATOMS: atom_id res chain seq x y z
N MET A 1 15.16 -14.27 -5.10
CA MET A 1 14.61 -13.39 -4.04
C MET A 1 14.10 -14.26 -2.90
N THR A 2 14.66 -14.14 -1.71
CA THR A 2 14.29 -14.96 -0.55
C THR A 2 12.88 -14.59 -0.06
N ARG A 3 11.96 -15.56 -0.05
CA ARG A 3 10.58 -15.40 0.46
C ARG A 3 10.68 -15.13 1.97
N LYS A 4 10.31 -13.92 2.40
CA LYS A 4 10.29 -13.58 3.83
C LYS A 4 9.14 -14.29 4.53
N GLY A 5 9.42 -14.81 5.73
CA GLY A 5 8.46 -15.57 6.53
C GLY A 5 7.30 -14.69 7.03
N ALA A 6 6.15 -15.31 7.31
CA ALA A 6 4.93 -14.62 7.76
C ALA A 6 5.17 -13.73 9.00
N VAL A 7 6.05 -14.16 9.91
CA VAL A 7 6.39 -13.41 11.13
C VAL A 7 7.21 -12.15 10.82
N GLN A 8 8.18 -12.23 9.89
CA GLN A 8 8.96 -11.06 9.47
C GLN A 8 8.09 -9.99 8.81
N LYS A 9 7.04 -10.42 8.10
CA LYS A 9 6.05 -9.53 7.50
C LYS A 9 5.19 -8.83 8.55
N LYS A 10 4.72 -9.56 9.57
CA LYS A 10 3.98 -8.99 10.71
C LYS A 10 4.82 -7.98 11.51
N VAL A 11 6.11 -8.24 11.73
CA VAL A 11 6.99 -7.27 12.41
C VAL A 11 7.25 -6.03 11.55
N ALA A 12 7.30 -6.17 10.22
CA ALA A 12 7.40 -5.02 9.32
C ALA A 12 6.13 -4.15 9.33
N SER A 13 4.93 -4.75 9.32
CA SER A 13 3.65 -4.01 9.37
C SER A 13 3.50 -3.20 10.66
N LEU A 14 4.04 -3.70 11.76
CA LEU A 14 4.12 -2.99 13.04
C LEU A 14 4.99 -1.74 13.04
N LEU A 15 6.19 -1.86 12.48
CA LEU A 15 7.12 -0.74 12.42
C LEU A 15 6.53 0.35 11.49
N LEU A 16 5.85 -0.07 10.43
CA LEU A 16 5.04 0.77 9.57
C LEU A 16 3.92 1.47 10.33
N ALA A 17 3.17 0.74 11.17
CA ALA A 17 2.13 1.34 12.00
C ALA A 17 2.71 2.36 12.99
N GLY A 18 3.88 2.09 13.59
CA GLY A 18 4.59 3.06 14.41
C GLY A 18 4.97 4.33 13.66
N VAL A 19 5.44 4.20 12.41
CA VAL A 19 5.74 5.34 11.53
C VAL A 19 4.46 6.06 11.07
N ALA A 20 3.40 5.33 10.74
CA ALA A 20 2.12 5.91 10.35
C ALA A 20 1.49 6.70 11.51
N LEU A 21 1.62 6.21 12.74
CA LEU A 21 1.17 6.92 13.95
C LEU A 21 1.94 8.22 14.18
N SER A 22 3.26 8.23 13.95
CA SER A 22 4.09 9.43 14.13
C SER A 22 3.86 10.49 13.06
N LEU A 23 3.47 10.09 11.85
CA LEU A 23 3.17 11.00 10.72
C LEU A 23 1.69 11.46 10.69
N THR A 24 0.78 10.70 11.28
CA THR A 24 -0.66 11.01 11.27
C THR A 24 -1.03 11.95 12.42
N ARG A 25 -1.56 13.15 12.12
CA ARG A 25 -2.00 14.13 13.14
C ARG A 25 -3.46 13.97 13.61
N SER A 26 -4.24 13.12 12.96
CA SER A 26 -5.66 12.89 13.30
C SER A 26 -5.82 11.73 14.27
N GLY A 27 -6.31 12.00 15.48
CA GLY A 27 -6.52 10.99 16.52
C GLY A 27 -7.46 9.86 16.11
N LYS A 28 -8.51 10.13 15.31
CA LYS A 28 -9.42 9.09 14.79
C LYS A 28 -8.71 8.12 13.83
N LYS A 29 -7.76 8.62 13.04
CA LYS A 29 -6.95 7.78 12.12
C LYS A 29 -5.89 6.99 12.89
N GLN A 30 -5.25 7.59 13.88
CA GLN A 30 -4.31 6.90 14.79
C GLN A 30 -5.00 5.73 15.52
N LEU A 31 -6.22 5.93 16.01
CA LEU A 31 -7.00 4.87 16.68
C LEU A 31 -7.35 3.69 15.76
N ARG A 32 -7.60 3.93 14.46
CA ARG A 32 -7.81 2.85 13.48
C ARG A 32 -6.54 2.03 13.27
N ILE A 33 -5.40 2.70 13.05
CA ILE A 33 -4.08 2.05 12.89
C ILE A 33 -3.77 1.17 14.12
N ILE A 34 -3.99 1.67 15.33
CA ILE A 34 -3.79 0.90 16.57
C ILE A 34 -4.73 -0.31 16.65
N LYS A 35 -6.00 -0.16 16.27
CA LYS A 35 -6.99 -1.24 16.29
C LYS A 35 -6.64 -2.36 15.31
N ASP A 36 -6.19 -2.00 14.12
CA ASP A 36 -5.84 -2.94 13.06
C ASP A 36 -4.60 -3.75 13.44
N VAL A 37 -3.58 -3.09 14.00
CA VAL A 37 -2.39 -3.76 14.56
C VAL A 37 -2.77 -4.66 15.73
N ARG A 38 -3.57 -4.19 16.69
CA ARG A 38 -3.95 -5.00 17.86
C ARG A 38 -4.66 -6.30 17.48
N ASN A 39 -5.50 -6.27 16.44
CA ASN A 39 -6.21 -7.45 15.97
C ASN A 39 -5.27 -8.49 15.34
N GLU A 40 -4.17 -8.07 14.69
CA GLU A 40 -3.14 -8.98 14.15
C GLU A 40 -2.24 -9.63 15.23
N TRP A 41 -2.20 -9.07 16.44
CA TRP A 41 -1.19 -9.34 17.48
C TRP A 41 -1.56 -10.37 18.54
N ARG A 42 -2.85 -10.72 18.69
CA ARG A 42 -3.31 -11.63 19.76
C ARG A 42 -2.68 -13.05 19.72
N GLU A 43 -1.92 -13.37 18.68
CA GLU A 43 -1.42 -14.73 18.41
C GLU A 43 0.11 -14.90 18.34
N ILE A 44 0.93 -13.88 18.66
CA ILE A 44 2.39 -13.99 18.43
C ILE A 44 3.14 -14.47 19.68
N ASP A 45 3.80 -15.62 19.57
CA ASP A 45 4.77 -16.14 20.55
C ASP A 45 5.96 -15.18 20.76
N SER A 46 6.25 -14.84 22.02
CA SER A 46 7.37 -13.98 22.42
C SER A 46 8.74 -14.40 21.87
N ARG A 47 8.98 -15.70 21.67
CA ARG A 47 10.23 -16.23 21.08
C ARG A 47 10.29 -15.93 19.59
N ALA A 48 9.17 -16.11 18.88
CA ALA A 48 9.07 -15.80 17.47
C ALA A 48 9.27 -14.29 17.21
N LEU A 49 8.73 -13.44 18.08
CA LEU A 49 8.94 -11.99 18.01
C LEU A 49 10.43 -11.62 18.17
N LYS A 50 11.11 -12.14 19.20
CA LYS A 50 12.55 -11.89 19.41
C LYS A 50 13.39 -12.37 18.22
N ALA A 51 13.10 -13.55 17.67
CA ALA A 51 13.78 -14.08 16.50
C ALA A 51 13.57 -13.21 15.26
N ALA A 52 12.36 -12.69 15.05
CA ALA A 52 12.04 -11.80 13.94
C ALA A 52 12.76 -10.45 14.06
N ILE A 53 12.78 -9.84 15.24
CA ILE A 53 13.54 -8.60 15.49
C ILE A 53 15.02 -8.82 15.22
N LYS A 54 15.61 -9.92 15.74
CA LYS A 54 17.01 -10.28 15.50
C LYS A 54 17.30 -10.44 14.00
N SER A 55 16.38 -11.06 13.26
CA SER A 55 16.49 -11.24 11.82
C SER A 55 16.39 -9.93 11.03
N LEU A 56 15.50 -9.02 11.42
CA LEU A 56 15.39 -7.70 10.80
C LEU A 56 16.67 -6.87 11.04
N TYR A 57 17.23 -6.97 12.25
CA TYR A 57 18.49 -6.32 12.60
C TYR A 57 19.66 -6.90 11.80
N SER A 58 19.80 -8.24 11.74
CA SER A 58 20.86 -8.89 10.96
C SER A 58 20.74 -8.62 9.45
N SER A 59 19.52 -8.40 8.97
CA SER A 59 19.24 -8.00 7.58
C SER A 59 19.42 -6.50 7.32
N LYS A 60 19.87 -5.70 8.30
CA LYS A 60 20.07 -4.24 8.24
C LYS A 60 18.80 -3.45 7.88
N LEU A 61 17.62 -4.01 8.15
CA LEU A 61 16.33 -3.35 7.91
C LEU A 61 15.93 -2.46 9.09
N ILE A 62 16.45 -2.75 10.27
CA ILE A 62 16.28 -1.90 11.46
C ILE A 62 17.65 -1.56 12.05
N SER A 63 17.78 -0.36 12.59
CA SER A 63 18.89 0.09 13.43
C SER A 63 18.48 0.11 14.90
N GLN A 64 19.45 -0.04 15.78
CA GLN A 64 19.27 0.02 17.22
C GLN A 64 19.98 1.26 17.77
N LYS A 65 19.32 1.99 18.67
CA LYS A 65 19.89 3.11 19.42
C LYS A 65 19.65 2.89 20.91
N ASN A 66 20.72 2.85 21.68
CA ASN A 66 20.61 2.80 23.14
C ASN A 66 20.39 4.20 23.69
N ASN A 67 19.41 4.34 24.56
CA ASN A 67 19.05 5.60 25.20
C ASN A 67 19.76 5.73 26.53
N LYS A 68 19.86 6.98 27.02
CA LYS A 68 20.54 7.30 28.29
C LYS A 68 19.81 6.73 29.52
N ASP A 69 18.53 6.43 29.40
CA ASP A 69 17.68 5.83 30.43
C ASP A 69 17.78 4.28 30.49
N GLY A 70 18.70 3.68 29.71
CA GLY A 70 18.88 2.24 29.62
C GLY A 70 17.91 1.54 28.67
N THR A 71 16.98 2.28 28.04
CA THR A 71 16.08 1.71 27.03
C THR A 71 16.75 1.60 25.67
N THR A 72 16.15 0.82 24.77
CA THR A 72 16.64 0.60 23.41
C THR A 72 15.56 0.95 22.40
N THR A 73 15.84 1.88 21.50
CA THR A 73 14.96 2.24 20.38
C THR A 73 15.39 1.49 19.12
N PHE A 74 14.43 0.85 18.46
CA PHE A 74 14.60 0.30 17.12
C PHE A 74 13.96 1.23 16.09
N GLU A 75 14.69 1.56 15.03
CA GLU A 75 14.21 2.41 13.94
C GLU A 75 14.36 1.69 12.60
N LEU A 76 13.43 1.92 11.67
CA LEU A 76 13.61 1.43 10.30
C LEU A 76 14.78 2.16 9.64
N SER A 77 15.74 1.40 9.11
CA SER A 77 16.80 1.93 8.26
C SER A 77 16.21 2.45 6.95
N LYS A 78 17.00 3.16 6.14
CA LYS A 78 16.56 3.62 4.80
C LYS A 78 16.05 2.45 3.94
N GLU A 79 16.76 1.33 3.95
CA GLU A 79 16.32 0.11 3.25
C GLU A 79 15.11 -0.54 3.93
N GLY A 80 15.04 -0.53 5.26
CA GLY A 80 13.86 -0.95 6.01
C GLY A 80 12.60 -0.21 5.58
N LYS A 81 12.68 1.12 5.50
CA LYS A 81 11.59 1.99 5.03
C LYS A 81 11.20 1.65 3.59
N ARG A 82 12.17 1.47 2.69
CA ARG A 82 11.88 1.12 1.28
C ARG A 82 11.18 -0.23 1.15
N VAL A 83 11.64 -1.25 1.86
CA VAL A 83 11.03 -2.59 1.87
C VAL A 83 9.63 -2.55 2.46
N ALA A 84 9.45 -1.78 3.54
CA ALA A 84 8.15 -1.57 4.17
C ALA A 84 7.16 -0.92 3.20
N LEU A 85 7.55 0.18 2.55
CA LEU A 85 6.71 0.86 1.54
C LEU A 85 6.38 -0.05 0.34
N THR A 86 7.35 -0.84 -0.14
CA THR A 86 7.10 -1.81 -1.23
C THR A 86 6.06 -2.84 -0.80
N TYR A 87 6.18 -3.38 0.41
CA TYR A 87 5.21 -4.33 0.96
C TYR A 87 3.81 -3.72 1.09
N ASP A 88 3.73 -2.46 1.52
CA ASP A 88 2.46 -1.76 1.68
C ASP A 88 1.74 -1.60 0.32
N ILE A 89 2.47 -1.24 -0.74
CA ILE A 89 1.93 -1.16 -2.10
C ILE A 89 1.50 -2.53 -2.62
N ASP A 90 2.34 -3.55 -2.47
CA ASP A 90 2.05 -4.90 -2.96
C ASP A 90 0.81 -5.53 -2.29
N ASN A 91 0.45 -5.08 -1.08
CA ASN A 91 -0.69 -5.61 -0.31
C ASN A 91 -1.85 -4.64 -0.19
N MET A 92 -1.77 -3.48 -0.84
CA MET A 92 -2.84 -2.50 -0.89
C MET A 92 -4.09 -3.12 -1.49
N LYS A 93 -5.26 -2.78 -0.92
CA LYS A 93 -6.56 -3.24 -1.41
C LYS A 93 -7.55 -2.10 -1.35
N ILE A 94 -8.37 -2.00 -2.38
CA ILE A 94 -9.54 -1.13 -2.37
C ILE A 94 -10.68 -1.87 -1.68
N LEU A 95 -11.25 -1.23 -0.66
CA LEU A 95 -12.44 -1.75 -0.01
C LEU A 95 -13.61 -1.62 -1.00
N LYS A 96 -14.20 -2.76 -1.38
CA LYS A 96 -15.42 -2.78 -2.18
C LYS A 96 -16.55 -2.19 -1.33
N GLN A 97 -16.93 -0.98 -1.66
CA GLN A 97 -18.04 -0.26 -1.06
C GLN A 97 -19.24 -0.24 -2.01
N LEU A 98 -20.41 0.19 -1.51
CA LEU A 98 -21.56 0.41 -2.38
C LEU A 98 -21.17 1.39 -3.49
N TRP A 99 -21.50 1.04 -4.73
CA TRP A 99 -21.18 1.89 -5.87
C TRP A 99 -21.91 3.23 -5.77
N ASP A 100 -21.17 4.32 -5.85
CA ASP A 100 -21.68 5.69 -5.76
C ASP A 100 -22.19 6.24 -7.11
N LYS A 101 -22.35 5.36 -8.09
CA LYS A 101 -22.75 5.68 -9.47
C LYS A 101 -21.75 6.57 -10.21
N LYS A 102 -20.48 6.54 -9.81
CA LYS A 102 -19.40 7.19 -10.53
C LYS A 102 -18.31 6.19 -10.92
N TRP A 103 -17.64 6.49 -12.02
CA TRP A 103 -16.50 5.74 -12.52
C TRP A 103 -15.22 6.46 -12.14
N ARG A 104 -14.22 5.71 -11.67
CA ARG A 104 -12.88 6.17 -11.36
C ARG A 104 -11.96 5.71 -12.46
N ILE A 105 -11.49 6.66 -13.25
CA ILE A 105 -10.67 6.40 -14.42
C ILE A 105 -9.26 6.91 -14.15
N VAL A 106 -8.28 6.04 -14.33
CA VAL A 106 -6.86 6.37 -14.26
C VAL A 106 -6.31 6.32 -15.66
N ILE A 107 -5.83 7.46 -16.15
CA ILE A 107 -5.08 7.55 -17.40
C ILE A 107 -3.64 7.95 -17.12
N PHE A 108 -2.73 7.48 -17.94
CA PHE A 108 -1.32 7.85 -17.79
C PHE A 108 -0.59 7.91 -19.12
N ASP A 109 0.42 8.77 -19.19
CA ASP A 109 1.37 8.84 -20.29
C ASP A 109 2.79 8.84 -19.72
N ILE A 110 3.33 7.64 -19.54
CA ILE A 110 4.65 7.41 -18.94
C ILE A 110 5.68 7.18 -20.05
N PRO A 111 6.72 8.03 -20.15
CA PRO A 111 7.74 7.93 -21.19
C PRO A 111 8.44 6.56 -21.24
N GLU A 112 8.90 6.14 -22.42
CA GLU A 112 9.52 4.81 -22.61
C GLU A 112 10.77 4.59 -21.74
N LYS A 113 11.52 5.65 -21.43
CA LYS A 113 12.65 5.59 -20.47
C LYS A 113 12.24 5.10 -19.07
N LEU A 114 10.95 5.19 -18.72
CA LEU A 114 10.36 4.73 -17.46
C LEU A 114 9.46 3.50 -17.65
N LYS A 115 9.65 2.72 -18.73
CA LYS A 115 8.85 1.52 -19.04
C LYS A 115 8.63 0.59 -17.85
N LYS A 116 9.66 0.31 -17.06
CA LYS A 116 9.55 -0.56 -15.88
C LYS A 116 8.53 -0.03 -14.86
N ILE A 117 8.47 1.29 -14.67
CA ILE A 117 7.50 1.93 -13.77
C ILE A 117 6.10 1.87 -14.38
N ARG A 118 5.97 2.08 -15.69
CA ARG A 118 4.69 1.93 -16.41
C ARG A 118 4.09 0.54 -16.22
N GLU A 119 4.89 -0.50 -16.42
CA GLU A 119 4.42 -1.88 -16.23
C GLU A 119 4.10 -2.20 -14.76
N ALA A 120 4.87 -1.63 -13.81
CA ALA A 120 4.57 -1.76 -12.38
C ALA A 120 3.24 -1.09 -12.01
N LEU A 121 2.97 0.13 -12.50
CA LEU A 121 1.69 0.81 -12.31
C LEU A 121 0.53 -0.03 -12.85
N ARG A 122 0.66 -0.56 -14.08
CA ARG A 122 -0.35 -1.45 -14.67
C ARG A 122 -0.61 -2.68 -13.81
N HIS A 123 0.44 -3.29 -13.29
CA HIS A 123 0.33 -4.43 -12.40
C HIS A 123 -0.47 -4.09 -11.14
N HIS A 124 -0.13 -2.99 -10.46
CA HIS A 124 -0.83 -2.57 -9.25
C HIS A 124 -2.28 -2.18 -9.51
N LEU A 125 -2.59 -1.45 -10.59
CA LEU A 125 -3.98 -1.16 -10.96
C LEU A 125 -4.81 -2.43 -11.14
N LYS A 126 -4.26 -3.44 -11.83
CA LYS A 126 -4.93 -4.75 -11.98
C LYS A 126 -5.09 -5.48 -10.65
N GLN A 127 -4.10 -5.44 -9.76
CA GLN A 127 -4.20 -6.04 -8.42
C GLN A 127 -5.26 -5.36 -7.55
N LEU A 128 -5.42 -4.05 -7.70
CA LEU A 128 -6.46 -3.26 -7.03
C LEU A 128 -7.86 -3.49 -7.60
N GLY A 129 -7.97 -4.25 -8.70
CA GLY A 129 -9.25 -4.62 -9.31
C GLY A 129 -9.70 -3.70 -10.44
N PHE A 130 -8.84 -2.79 -10.93
CA PHE A 130 -9.16 -2.02 -12.12
C PHE A 130 -9.24 -2.90 -13.36
N ILE A 131 -10.12 -2.53 -14.28
CA ILE A 131 -10.22 -3.13 -15.61
C ILE A 131 -9.50 -2.22 -16.61
N GLU A 132 -8.71 -2.83 -17.50
CA GLU A 132 -8.03 -2.13 -18.59
C GLU A 132 -9.02 -1.83 -19.72
N LEU A 133 -9.27 -0.55 -20.00
CA LEU A 133 -10.07 -0.09 -21.14
C LEU A 133 -9.20 0.06 -22.40
N GLN A 134 -7.99 0.59 -22.21
CA GLN A 134 -6.95 0.71 -23.22
C GLN A 134 -5.58 0.57 -22.55
N HIS A 135 -4.49 0.49 -23.32
CA HIS A 135 -3.14 0.27 -22.80
C HIS A 135 -2.68 1.24 -21.68
N SER A 136 -3.25 2.43 -21.60
CA SER A 136 -2.96 3.38 -20.53
C SER A 136 -4.20 4.00 -19.90
N VAL A 137 -5.33 3.30 -19.98
CA VAL A 137 -6.63 3.73 -19.45
C VAL A 137 -7.22 2.59 -18.64
N PHE A 138 -7.46 2.84 -17.36
CA PHE A 138 -7.97 1.85 -16.40
C PHE A 138 -9.20 2.43 -15.69
N VAL A 139 -10.20 1.58 -15.42
CA VAL A 139 -11.44 1.99 -14.77
C VAL A 139 -11.77 1.13 -13.56
N LEU A 140 -12.41 1.74 -12.56
CA LEU A 140 -12.95 1.10 -11.37
C LEU A 140 -14.23 1.84 -10.91
N PRO A 141 -15.24 1.15 -10.37
CA PRO A 141 -16.44 1.81 -9.83
C PRO A 141 -16.31 2.22 -8.35
N PHE A 142 -15.19 1.93 -7.68
CA PHE A 142 -15.04 2.16 -6.23
C PHE A 142 -14.10 3.32 -5.94
N GLU A 143 -14.32 4.02 -4.83
CA GLU A 143 -13.45 5.12 -4.41
C GLU A 143 -12.04 4.60 -4.12
N CYS A 144 -11.05 5.30 -4.68
CA CYS A 144 -9.67 4.83 -4.69
C CYS A 144 -8.63 5.95 -4.82
N GLN A 145 -9.04 7.22 -4.63
CA GLN A 145 -8.14 8.34 -4.82
C GLN A 145 -6.88 8.28 -3.93
N ASN A 146 -7.02 7.82 -2.68
CA ASN A 146 -5.88 7.72 -1.75
C ASN A 146 -4.86 6.68 -2.22
N GLU A 147 -5.33 5.55 -2.71
CA GLU A 147 -4.53 4.45 -3.23
C GLU A 147 -3.74 4.89 -4.47
N ILE A 148 -4.40 5.61 -5.39
CA ILE A 148 -3.76 6.17 -6.58
C ILE A 148 -2.73 7.25 -6.21
N GLU A 149 -3.06 8.15 -5.27
CA GLU A 149 -2.10 9.17 -4.81
C GLU A 149 -0.87 8.52 -4.17
N TYR A 150 -1.05 7.49 -3.34
CA TYR A 150 0.06 6.78 -2.72
C TYR A 150 0.97 6.08 -3.73
N ILE A 151 0.39 5.35 -4.70
CA ILE A 151 1.17 4.65 -5.74
C ILE A 151 1.94 5.66 -6.60
N THR A 152 1.29 6.76 -7.01
CA THR A 152 1.93 7.76 -7.87
C THR A 152 3.03 8.56 -7.16
N GLU A 153 2.88 8.80 -5.87
CA GLU A 153 3.92 9.41 -5.02
C GLU A 153 5.11 8.45 -4.83
N PHE A 154 4.85 7.18 -4.52
CA PHE A 154 5.91 6.18 -4.34
C PHE A 154 6.81 6.02 -5.57
N TYR A 155 6.22 5.98 -6.75
CA TYR A 155 6.96 5.91 -8.01
C TYR A 155 7.47 7.27 -8.51
N ASN A 156 7.07 8.37 -7.86
CA ASN A 156 7.36 9.75 -8.29
C ASN A 156 6.91 10.03 -9.73
N ILE A 157 5.70 9.58 -10.08
CA ILE A 157 5.11 9.68 -11.43
C ILE A 157 3.84 10.51 -11.49
N ARG A 158 3.47 11.20 -10.40
CA ARG A 158 2.24 12.04 -10.32
C ARG A 158 2.02 12.92 -11.55
N ARG A 159 3.07 13.51 -12.10
CA ARG A 159 3.00 14.37 -13.30
C ARG A 159 2.46 13.67 -14.56
N PHE A 160 2.67 12.35 -14.67
CA PHE A 160 2.31 11.51 -15.82
C PHE A 160 0.94 10.85 -15.70
N VAL A 161 0.29 10.94 -14.53
CA VAL A 161 -0.97 10.24 -14.24
C VAL A 161 -2.09 11.26 -14.03
N ARG A 162 -3.29 10.94 -14.50
CA ARG A 162 -4.51 11.69 -14.21
C ARG A 162 -5.57 10.75 -13.64
N TYR A 163 -6.22 11.22 -12.60
CA TYR A 163 -7.39 10.58 -11.99
C TYR A 163 -8.62 11.37 -12.39
N ILE A 164 -9.63 10.67 -12.88
CA ILE A 164 -10.87 11.27 -13.39
C ILE A 164 -12.03 10.60 -12.69
N GLU A 165 -12.92 11.41 -12.14
CA GLU A 165 -14.26 10.96 -11.77
C GLU A 165 -15.22 11.26 -12.91
N ALA A 166 -15.88 10.22 -13.42
CA ALA A 166 -16.86 10.36 -14.48
C ALA A 166 -18.22 9.84 -14.01
N HIS A 167 -19.29 10.61 -14.29
CA HIS A 167 -20.66 10.16 -14.06
C HIS A 167 -21.17 9.22 -15.15
N HIS A 168 -20.52 9.22 -16.31
CA HIS A 168 -20.90 8.44 -17.47
C HIS A 168 -19.65 7.95 -18.20
N ILE A 169 -19.72 6.72 -18.70
CA ILE A 169 -18.76 6.13 -19.63
C ILE A 169 -19.56 5.36 -20.68
N ASP A 170 -19.12 5.38 -21.93
CA ASP A 170 -19.70 4.53 -22.96
C ASP A 170 -19.49 3.04 -22.62
N ASN A 171 -20.32 2.17 -23.19
CA ASN A 171 -20.32 0.73 -22.88
C ASN A 171 -20.54 0.40 -21.39
N GLU A 172 -21.25 1.26 -20.66
CA GLU A 172 -21.47 1.13 -19.21
C GLU A 172 -22.05 -0.23 -18.80
N LEU A 173 -22.95 -0.81 -19.61
CA LEU A 173 -23.57 -2.11 -19.34
C LEU A 173 -22.54 -3.24 -19.26
N ASP A 174 -21.58 -3.28 -20.18
CA ASP A 174 -20.50 -4.27 -20.17
C ASP A 174 -19.61 -4.12 -18.93
N LEU A 175 -19.28 -2.88 -18.56
CA LEU A 175 -18.51 -2.62 -17.34
C LEU A 175 -19.29 -3.00 -16.08
N LYS A 176 -20.58 -2.66 -16.01
CA LYS A 176 -21.45 -3.07 -14.90
C LYS A 176 -21.50 -4.59 -14.75
N HIS A 177 -21.60 -5.34 -15.86
CA HIS A 177 -21.49 -6.80 -15.84
C HIS A 177 -20.13 -7.25 -15.29
N LYS A 178 -19.01 -6.72 -15.79
CA LYS A 178 -17.66 -7.10 -15.35
C LYS A 178 -17.40 -6.81 -13.86
N PHE A 179 -18.04 -5.77 -13.31
CA PHE A 179 -17.94 -5.41 -11.90
C PHE A 179 -19.05 -5.99 -11.02
N ASN A 180 -20.00 -6.75 -11.58
CA ASN A 180 -21.18 -7.27 -10.90
C ASN A 180 -22.02 -6.17 -10.21
N LEU A 181 -22.38 -5.13 -10.97
CA LEU A 181 -23.14 -3.95 -10.50
C LEU A 181 -24.60 -3.93 -10.99
N LEU A 182 -25.09 -5.04 -11.54
CA LEU A 182 -26.46 -5.20 -12.05
C LEU A 182 -27.35 -5.88 -11.02
#